data_AF-A0ABD0NEL7-F1
#
_entry.id   AF-A0ABD0NEL7-F1
#
_cell.length_a   1.000
_cell.length_b   1.000
_cell.length_c   1.000
_cell.angle_alpha   90.00
_cell.angle_beta   90.00
_cell.angle_gamma   90.00
#
_symmetry.space_group_name_H-M   'P 1'
#
loop_
_entity.id
_entity.type
_entity.pdbx_description
1 polymer ?
#
loop_
_entity_poly.entity_id
_entity_poly.type
_entity_poly.pdbx_seq_one_letter_code
_entity_poly.pdbx_strand_id
1 'polypeptide(L)'
;GVGTVVSGTTLRGLIRLNDTLLLGPDPLGVFIPITVKSIHRKRMPVKEVRGGQTASFALKKIKRSSIRKGMVMVSPRLNPQACWEFEAEILVLHHPTTISPRYQAM
;
A
#
# COMPACT_ATOMS: atom_id res chain seq x y z
N GLY A 1 10.09 -9.27 -20.25
CA GLY A 1 9.49 -9.78 -18.99
C GLY A 1 8.58 -8.77 -18.33
N VAL A 2 7.69 -9.23 -17.45
CA VAL A 2 6.71 -8.37 -16.72
C VAL A 2 7.40 -7.54 -15.63
N GLY A 3 8.44 -8.07 -14.99
CA GLY A 3 9.16 -7.42 -13.89
C GLY A 3 8.48 -7.67 -12.55
N THR A 4 8.64 -6.75 -11.61
CA THR A 4 8.02 -6.83 -10.29
C THR A 4 6.54 -6.48 -10.38
N VAL A 5 5.69 -7.37 -9.85
CA VAL A 5 4.23 -7.20 -9.80
C VAL A 5 3.77 -7.15 -8.36
N VAL A 6 2.87 -6.22 -8.05
CA VAL A 6 2.17 -6.12 -6.76
C VAL A 6 0.67 -6.27 -6.98
N SER A 7 -0.02 -6.84 -6.02
CA SER A 7 -1.48 -7.00 -6.06
C SER A 7 -2.10 -6.43 -4.80
N GLY A 8 -3.26 -5.81 -4.94
CA GLY A 8 -4.00 -5.24 -3.82
C GLY A 8 -5.33 -4.66 -4.26
N THR A 9 -6.06 -4.15 -3.28
CA THR A 9 -7.35 -3.47 -3.49
C THR A 9 -7.13 -1.97 -3.53
N THR A 10 -7.62 -1.33 -4.59
CA THR A 10 -7.66 0.13 -4.65
C THR A 10 -8.75 0.60 -3.69
N LEU A 11 -8.38 1.14 -2.52
CA LEU A 11 -9.36 1.55 -1.52
C LEU A 11 -10.15 2.78 -1.97
N ARG A 12 -9.47 3.77 -2.57
CA ARG A 12 -10.08 5.02 -3.02
C ARG A 12 -9.40 5.55 -4.28
N GLY A 13 -10.15 6.27 -5.09
CA GLY A 13 -9.64 6.98 -6.26
C GLY A 13 -9.63 6.14 -7.54
N LEU A 14 -8.75 6.52 -8.46
CA LEU A 14 -8.60 5.92 -9.79
C LEU A 14 -7.11 5.81 -10.09
N ILE A 15 -6.66 4.61 -10.49
CA ILE A 15 -5.28 4.36 -10.94
C ILE A 15 -5.32 4.00 -12.41
N ARG A 16 -4.56 4.70 -13.24
CA ARG A 16 -4.46 4.48 -14.68
C ARG A 16 -3.10 3.94 -15.07
N LEU A 17 -3.06 3.32 -16.24
CA LEU A 17 -1.82 2.85 -16.86
C LEU A 17 -0.88 4.06 -17.08
N ASN A 18 0.41 3.89 -16.80
CA ASN A 18 1.43 4.95 -16.77
C ASN A 18 1.33 5.98 -15.64
N ASP A 19 0.38 5.87 -14.71
CA ASP A 19 0.39 6.73 -13.53
C ASP A 19 1.69 6.54 -12.73
N THR A 20 2.18 7.65 -12.19
CA THR A 20 3.26 7.66 -11.22
C THR A 20 2.67 7.88 -9.83
N LEU A 21 2.86 6.89 -8.97
CA LEU A 21 2.38 6.86 -7.59
C LEU A 21 3.58 6.82 -6.65
N LEU A 22 3.33 6.96 -5.36
CA LEU A 22 4.31 6.74 -4.31
C LEU A 22 4.11 5.33 -3.73
N LEU A 23 5.18 4.54 -3.66
CA LEU A 23 5.21 3.24 -2.99
C LEU A 23 5.96 3.36 -1.67
N GLY A 24 5.34 2.92 -0.58
CA GLY A 24 5.98 2.96 0.73
C GLY A 24 4.99 2.63 1.86
N PRO A 25 5.34 2.90 3.12
CA PRO A 25 6.67 3.30 3.53
C PRO A 25 7.66 2.16 3.35
N ASP A 26 8.93 2.43 3.08
CA ASP A 26 10.03 1.49 3.22
C ASP A 26 10.38 1.27 4.72
N PRO A 27 11.38 0.45 5.08
CA PRO A 27 11.78 0.27 6.49
C PRO A 27 12.25 1.56 7.18
N LEU A 28 12.61 2.60 6.42
CA LEU A 28 13.03 3.91 6.91
C LEU A 28 11.87 4.92 6.91
N GLY A 29 10.64 4.49 6.57
CA GLY A 29 9.48 5.39 6.50
C GLY A 29 9.33 6.12 5.16
N VAL A 30 10.20 5.87 4.18
CA VAL A 30 10.29 6.64 2.94
C VAL A 30 9.31 6.11 1.89
N PHE A 31 8.74 7.04 1.13
CA PHE A 31 7.90 6.75 -0.03
C PHE A 31 8.64 7.09 -1.32
N ILE A 32 8.76 6.11 -2.21
CA ILE A 32 9.50 6.27 -3.47
C ILE A 32 8.55 6.36 -4.68
N PRO A 33 8.82 7.22 -5.67
CA PRO A 33 8.04 7.27 -6.89
C PRO A 33 8.12 5.96 -7.68
N ILE A 34 6.97 5.47 -8.14
CA ILE A 34 6.86 4.28 -8.96
C ILE A 34 5.86 4.48 -10.09
N THR A 35 6.21 4.02 -11.29
CA THR A 35 5.33 4.09 -12.46
C THR A 35 4.67 2.75 -12.73
N VAL A 36 3.35 2.77 -12.95
CA VAL A 36 2.57 1.61 -13.36
C VAL A 36 2.86 1.27 -14.82
N LYS A 37 3.41 0.08 -15.07
CA LYS A 37 3.71 -0.44 -16.42
C LYS A 37 2.49 -1.07 -17.09
N SER A 38 1.75 -1.89 -16.35
CA SER A 38 0.52 -2.52 -16.83
C SER A 38 -0.37 -2.88 -15.65
N ILE A 39 -1.66 -3.03 -15.94
CA ILE A 39 -2.68 -3.34 -14.94
C ILE A 39 -3.49 -4.53 -15.41
N HIS A 40 -3.70 -5.50 -14.51
CA HIS A 40 -4.57 -6.64 -14.75
C HIS A 40 -5.63 -6.74 -13.66
N ARG A 41 -6.87 -7.00 -14.06
CA ARG A 41 -7.99 -7.30 -13.15
C ARG A 41 -8.63 -8.61 -13.59
N LYS A 42 -8.78 -9.57 -12.67
CA LYS A 42 -9.30 -10.91 -12.97
C LYS A 42 -8.62 -11.55 -14.20
N ARG A 43 -7.29 -11.48 -14.25
CA ARG A 43 -6.44 -11.97 -15.36
C ARG A 43 -6.63 -11.26 -16.72
N MET A 44 -7.42 -10.19 -16.78
CA MET A 44 -7.63 -9.40 -18.00
C MET A 44 -6.87 -8.08 -17.93
N PRO A 45 -6.19 -7.65 -19.01
CA PRO A 45 -5.55 -6.35 -19.06
C PRO A 45 -6.61 -5.24 -19.04
N VAL A 46 -6.36 -4.20 -18.25
CA VAL A 46 -7.25 -3.02 -18.13
C VAL A 46 -6.44 -1.73 -18.20
N LYS A 47 -7.08 -0.64 -18.60
CA LYS A 47 -6.44 0.69 -18.67
C LYS A 47 -6.50 1.44 -17.34
N GLU A 48 -7.48 1.11 -16.49
CA GLU A 48 -7.71 1.79 -15.22
C GLU A 48 -8.37 0.87 -14.19
N VAL A 49 -8.22 1.23 -12.90
CA VAL A 49 -8.81 0.54 -11.74
C VAL A 49 -9.38 1.59 -10.79
N ARG A 50 -10.62 1.38 -10.35
CA ARG A 50 -11.39 2.29 -9.48
C ARG A 50 -11.39 1.81 -8.03
N GLY A 51 -11.72 2.71 -7.11
CA GLY A 51 -11.99 2.40 -5.70
C GLY A 51 -12.92 1.19 -5.55
N GLY A 52 -12.59 0.31 -4.60
CA GLY A 52 -13.27 -0.97 -4.35
C GLY A 52 -12.81 -2.14 -5.24
N GLN A 53 -11.94 -1.92 -6.22
CA GLN A 53 -11.50 -2.98 -7.13
C GLN A 53 -10.12 -3.54 -6.77
N THR A 54 -10.01 -4.87 -6.81
CA THR A 54 -8.73 -5.59 -6.70
C THR A 54 -8.08 -5.74 -8.07
N ALA A 55 -6.78 -5.45 -8.15
CA ALA A 55 -5.99 -5.54 -9.36
C ALA A 55 -4.53 -5.90 -9.06
N SER A 56 -3.81 -6.30 -10.11
CA SER A 56 -2.37 -6.50 -10.13
C SER A 56 -1.71 -5.43 -10.99
N PHE A 57 -0.64 -4.83 -10.48
CA PHE A 57 0.11 -3.76 -11.11
C PHE A 57 1.55 -4.21 -11.35
N ALA A 58 1.98 -4.21 -12.61
CA ALA A 58 3.40 -4.37 -12.93
C ALA A 58 4.09 -3.01 -12.77
N LEU A 59 5.24 -2.98 -12.10
CA LEU A 59 5.93 -1.75 -11.71
C LEU A 59 7.23 -1.58 -12.49
N LYS A 60 7.54 -0.34 -12.92
CA LYS A 60 8.79 -0.02 -13.63
C LYS A 60 9.96 0.14 -12.66
N LYS A 61 11.15 -0.36 -13.03
CA LYS A 61 12.45 -0.05 -12.38
C LYS A 61 12.53 -0.33 -10.87
N ILE A 62 11.81 -1.32 -10.35
CA ILE A 62 11.89 -1.71 -8.93
C ILE A 62 12.26 -3.19 -8.78
N LYS A 63 13.20 -3.48 -7.86
CA LYS A 63 13.62 -4.86 -7.54
C LYS A 63 12.63 -5.51 -6.59
N ARG A 64 12.39 -6.81 -6.74
CA ARG A 64 11.49 -7.55 -5.84
C ARG A 64 11.94 -7.49 -4.38
N SER A 65 13.26 -7.44 -4.13
CA SER A 65 13.87 -7.39 -2.80
C SER A 65 13.60 -6.09 -2.04
N SER A 66 13.28 -4.98 -2.74
CA SER A 66 12.96 -3.71 -2.09
C SER A 66 11.48 -3.58 -1.69
N ILE A 67 10.67 -4.62 -1.92
CA ILE A 67 9.24 -4.61 -1.62
C ILE A 67 8.91 -5.61 -0.51
N ARG A 68 8.22 -5.13 0.53
CA ARG A 68 7.64 -5.96 1.59
C ARG A 68 6.11 -5.89 1.60
N LYS A 69 5.47 -6.91 2.19
CA LYS A 69 4.03 -6.86 2.48
C LYS A 69 3.75 -5.69 3.44
N GLY A 70 2.60 -5.03 3.28
CA GLY A 70 2.22 -3.87 4.08
C GLY A 70 2.59 -2.51 3.46
N MET A 71 3.43 -2.48 2.43
CA MET A 71 3.59 -1.25 1.63
C MET A 71 2.30 -0.93 0.87
N VAL A 72 2.01 0.36 0.74
CA VAL A 72 0.88 0.95 0.04
C VAL A 72 1.34 1.74 -1.18
N MET A 73 0.47 1.82 -2.19
CA MET A 73 0.61 2.74 -3.32
C MET A 73 -0.38 3.88 -3.15
N VAL A 74 0.12 5.12 -3.14
CA VAL A 74 -0.68 6.32 -2.87
C VAL A 74 -0.37 7.44 -3.86
N SER A 75 -1.32 8.38 -4.03
CA SER A 75 -1.10 9.55 -4.88
C SER A 75 -0.05 10.48 -4.27
N PRO A 76 0.88 11.05 -5.06
CA PRO A 76 1.84 12.05 -4.57
C PRO A 76 1.17 13.27 -3.92
N ARG A 77 -0.07 13.59 -4.32
CA ARG A 77 -0.85 14.71 -3.76
C ARG A 77 -1.21 14.53 -2.29
N LEU A 78 -1.15 13.31 -1.76
CA LEU A 78 -1.45 13.05 -0.36
C LEU A 78 -0.29 13.41 0.57
N ASN A 79 0.91 13.63 0.05
CA ASN A 79 2.13 13.87 0.84
C ASN A 79 2.23 12.91 2.05
N PRO A 80 2.26 11.58 1.80
CA PRO A 80 2.11 10.58 2.86
C PRO A 80 3.26 10.65 3.85
N GLN A 81 2.93 10.51 5.14
CA GLN A 81 3.90 10.43 6.23
C GLN A 81 3.77 9.08 6.93
N ALA A 82 4.91 8.48 7.25
CA ALA A 82 4.98 7.33 8.14
C ALA A 82 5.41 7.79 9.52
N CYS A 83 4.81 7.21 10.55
CA CYS A 83 5.14 7.46 11.95
C CYS A 83 5.32 6.12 12.68
N TRP A 84 6.14 6.15 13.73
CA TRP A 84 6.30 5.03 14.67
C TRP A 84 5.34 5.10 15.85
N GLU A 85 4.85 6.30 16.14
CA GLU A 85 3.99 6.61 17.27
C GLU A 85 2.81 7.44 16.78
N PHE A 86 1.64 7.10 17.29
CA PHE A 86 0.39 7.81 17.02
C PHE A 86 -0.53 7.69 18.23
N GLU A 87 -1.39 8.68 18.41
CA GLU A 87 -2.47 8.65 19.40
C GLU A 87 -3.73 8.06 18.75
N ALA A 88 -4.46 7.23 19.49
CA ALA A 88 -5.71 6.66 19.03
C ALA A 88 -6.68 6.44 20.19
N GLU A 89 -7.97 6.59 19.89
CA GLU A 89 -9.04 6.14 20.76
C GLU A 89 -9.28 4.64 20.52
N ILE A 90 -9.33 3.87 21.61
CA ILE A 90 -9.53 2.42 21.54
C ILE A 90 -10.78 2.01 22.31
N LEU A 91 -11.53 1.06 21.74
CA LEU A 91 -12.63 0.39 22.42
C LEU A 91 -12.26 -1.07 22.65
N VAL A 92 -12.13 -1.46 23.91
CA VAL A 92 -11.80 -2.83 24.31
C VAL A 92 -13.09 -3.63 24.45
N LEU A 93 -13.33 -4.56 23.53
CA LEU A 93 -14.56 -5.38 23.53
C LEU A 93 -14.46 -6.56 24.53
N HIS A 94 -13.44 -7.40 24.37
CA HIS A 94 -13.16 -8.52 25.26
C HIS A 94 -11.66 -8.76 25.29
N HIS A 95 -11.06 -8.76 26.48
CA HIS A 95 -9.65 -9.03 26.66
C HIS A 95 -9.41 -9.73 28.02
N PRO A 96 -8.65 -10.84 28.07
CA PRO A 96 -8.51 -11.63 29.31
C PRO A 96 -7.69 -10.95 30.42
N THR A 97 -6.99 -9.85 30.13
CA THR A 97 -6.12 -9.17 31.12
C THR A 97 -6.41 -7.67 31.22
N THR A 98 -5.81 -6.99 32.19
CA THR A 98 -5.90 -5.53 32.32
C THR A 98 -4.88 -4.86 31.41
N ILE A 99 -5.34 -3.93 30.57
CA ILE A 99 -4.46 -3.10 29.72
C ILE A 99 -3.98 -1.90 30.55
N SER A 100 -2.67 -1.71 30.57
CA SER A 100 -1.99 -0.62 31.30
C SER A 100 -0.84 -0.05 30.45
N PRO A 101 -0.21 1.07 30.84
CA PRO A 101 0.93 1.61 30.10
C PRO A 101 2.01 0.55 29.86
N ARG A 102 2.55 0.53 28.63
CA ARG A 102 3.51 -0.48 28.12
C ARG A 102 2.91 -1.87 27.84
N TYR A 103 1.59 -2.03 27.87
CA TYR A 103 0.94 -3.24 27.38
C TYR A 103 1.30 -3.50 25.91
N GLN A 104 1.68 -4.73 25.57
CA GLN A 104 2.00 -5.16 24.21
C GLN A 104 0.92 -6.11 23.70
N ALA A 105 0.21 -5.70 22.65
CA ALA A 105 -0.67 -6.60 21.92
C ALA A 105 0.15 -7.54 21.03
N MET A 106 -0.28 -8.81 20.93
CA MET A 106 0.30 -9.83 20.06
C MET A 106 -0.54 -10.00 18.79
#